data_AF-A0A2N0RZ45-F1
#
_entry.id   AF-A0A2N0RZ45-F1
#
_cell.length_a   1.000
_cell.length_b   1.000
_cell.length_c   1.000
_cell.angle_alpha   90.00
_cell.angle_beta   90.00
_cell.angle_gamma   90.00
#
_symmetry.space_group_name_H-M   'P 1'
#
loop_
_entity.id
_entity.type
_entity.pdbx_description
1 polymer ?
#
loop_
_entity_poly.entity_id
_entity_poly.type
_entity_poly.pdbx_seq_one_letter_code
_entity_poly.pdbx_strand_id
1 'polypeptide(L)'
;MECFFNDVIKKKEFEKKIKLEIEQAMQNIKVHFEFFKSRSTSGKWDWTSLMGPDKKKVLEHFPISQFISGTCGQEIEKLWKEFLWLYKVLRKPFLSDQEIDAFEIDAKQWIRTFYCATEGRPNSISHKPGLYRK
;
A
#
# COMPACT_ATOMS: atom_id res chain seq x y z
N MET A 1 -4.50 0.50 2.89
CA MET A 1 -5.08 0.65 1.54
C MET A 1 -6.11 1.78 1.48
N GLU A 2 -6.93 1.99 2.51
CA GLU A 2 -7.94 3.06 2.51
C GLU A 2 -7.35 4.46 2.27
N CYS A 3 -6.21 4.80 2.89
CA CYS A 3 -5.55 6.09 2.63
C CYS A 3 -5.12 6.25 1.16
N PHE A 4 -4.66 5.18 0.52
CA PHE A 4 -4.22 5.21 -0.88
C PHE A 4 -5.39 5.49 -1.83
N PHE A 5 -6.51 4.75 -1.71
CA PHE A 5 -7.67 4.97 -2.57
C PHE A 5 -8.31 6.34 -2.33
N ASN A 6 -8.38 6.79 -1.07
CA ASN A 6 -8.83 8.14 -0.72
C ASN A 6 -7.96 9.24 -1.36
N ASP A 7 -6.66 9.04 -1.45
CA ASP A 7 -5.76 10.00 -2.09
C ASP A 7 -5.86 9.95 -3.62
N VAL A 8 -6.07 8.78 -4.20
CA VAL A 8 -6.27 8.62 -5.64
C VAL A 8 -7.58 9.26 -6.11
N ILE A 9 -8.68 9.09 -5.36
CA ILE A 9 -10.00 9.66 -5.69
C ILE A 9 -9.97 11.19 -5.79
N LYS A 10 -9.06 11.85 -5.03
CA LYS A 10 -8.89 13.32 -5.05
C LYS A 10 -8.16 13.84 -6.29
N LYS A 11 -7.55 12.98 -7.11
CA LYS A 11 -6.79 13.40 -8.29
C LYS A 11 -7.74 13.82 -9.42
N LYS A 12 -7.39 14.91 -10.14
CA LYS A 12 -8.21 15.46 -11.24
C LYS A 12 -8.51 14.45 -12.36
N GLU A 13 -7.58 13.52 -12.60
CA GLU A 13 -7.69 12.51 -13.66
C GLU A 13 -8.32 11.19 -13.18
N PHE A 14 -8.86 11.16 -11.96
CA PHE A 14 -9.40 9.95 -11.36
C PHE A 14 -10.46 9.26 -12.23
N GLU A 15 -11.58 9.94 -12.50
CA GLU A 15 -12.69 9.36 -13.26
C GLU A 15 -12.31 9.05 -14.73
N LYS A 16 -11.37 9.81 -15.30
CA LYS A 16 -11.02 9.72 -16.73
C LYS A 16 -10.01 8.63 -17.06
N LYS A 17 -9.10 8.34 -16.12
CA LYS A 17 -7.92 7.50 -16.40
C LYS A 17 -7.55 6.60 -15.22
N ILE A 18 -7.28 7.19 -14.06
CA ILE A 18 -6.66 6.45 -12.94
C ILE A 18 -7.58 5.34 -12.42
N LYS A 19 -8.90 5.57 -12.41
CA LYS A 19 -9.90 4.56 -12.08
C LYS A 19 -9.69 3.29 -12.92
N LEU A 20 -9.71 3.44 -14.24
CA LEU A 20 -9.62 2.32 -15.19
C LEU A 20 -8.27 1.59 -15.06
N GLU A 21 -7.18 2.34 -14.86
CA GLU A 21 -5.85 1.74 -14.69
C GLU A 21 -5.74 0.89 -13.42
N ILE A 22 -6.31 1.36 -12.30
CA ILE A 22 -6.32 0.60 -11.04
C ILE A 22 -7.21 -0.64 -11.16
N GLU A 23 -8.42 -0.51 -11.71
CA GLU A 23 -9.34 -1.63 -11.92
C GLU A 23 -8.71 -2.70 -12.83
N GLN A 24 -8.03 -2.27 -13.90
CA GLN A 24 -7.30 -3.18 -14.79
C GLN A 24 -6.13 -3.86 -14.06
N ALA A 25 -5.36 -3.12 -13.25
CA ALA A 25 -4.27 -3.70 -12.48
C ALA A 25 -4.77 -4.74 -11.45
N MET A 26 -5.93 -4.51 -10.84
CA MET A 26 -6.59 -5.47 -9.94
C MET A 26 -7.08 -6.71 -10.71
N GLN A 27 -7.69 -6.51 -11.87
CA GLN A 27 -8.13 -7.62 -12.73
C GLN A 27 -6.95 -8.50 -13.18
N ASN A 28 -5.80 -7.89 -13.52
CA ASN A 28 -4.59 -8.61 -13.93
C ASN A 28 -4.07 -9.55 -12.83
N ILE A 29 -4.29 -9.20 -11.55
CA ILE A 29 -3.94 -10.05 -10.40
C ILE A 29 -5.09 -10.93 -9.92
N LYS A 30 -6.16 -11.06 -10.73
CA LYS A 30 -7.36 -11.86 -10.46
C LYS A 30 -8.06 -11.46 -9.16
N VAL A 31 -8.19 -10.15 -8.93
CA VAL A 31 -8.96 -9.56 -7.84
C VAL A 31 -10.12 -8.78 -8.44
N HIS A 32 -11.35 -9.10 -8.02
CA HIS A 32 -12.52 -8.31 -8.40
C HIS A 32 -12.52 -7.02 -7.59
N PHE A 33 -12.39 -5.89 -8.27
CA PHE A 33 -12.32 -4.57 -7.64
C PHE A 33 -12.87 -3.52 -8.59
N GLU A 34 -13.75 -2.67 -8.08
CA GLU A 34 -14.31 -1.55 -8.80
C GLU A 34 -14.48 -0.34 -7.88
N PHE A 35 -14.37 0.85 -8.46
CA PHE A 35 -14.84 2.08 -7.86
C PHE A 35 -16.27 2.39 -8.32
N PHE A 36 -17.14 2.70 -7.37
CA PHE A 36 -18.55 3.01 -7.61
C PHE A 36 -18.98 4.26 -6.85
N LYS A 37 -20.02 4.94 -7.35
CA LYS A 37 -20.66 6.04 -6.61
C LYS A 37 -21.68 5.44 -5.65
N SER A 38 -21.42 5.57 -4.36
CA SER A 38 -22.30 5.02 -3.34
C SER A 38 -23.59 5.85 -3.25
N ARG A 39 -24.72 5.14 -3.27
CA ARG A 39 -26.06 5.76 -3.12
C ARG A 39 -26.31 6.23 -1.68
N SER A 40 -25.65 5.64 -0.69
CA SER A 40 -25.85 5.96 0.73
C SER A 40 -25.06 7.19 1.20
N THR A 41 -23.99 7.57 0.49
CA THR A 41 -23.15 8.73 0.82
C THR A 41 -23.30 9.88 -0.19
N SER A 42 -24.50 10.04 -0.75
CA SER A 42 -24.84 11.13 -1.67
C SER A 42 -23.98 11.16 -2.94
N GLY A 43 -23.64 9.99 -3.50
CA GLY A 43 -22.88 9.88 -4.74
C GLY A 43 -21.36 10.02 -4.59
N LYS A 44 -20.84 9.96 -3.36
CA LYS A 44 -19.39 9.88 -3.12
C LYS A 44 -18.83 8.58 -3.70
N TRP A 45 -17.59 8.67 -4.18
CA TRP A 45 -16.84 7.52 -4.63
C TRP A 45 -16.52 6.59 -3.46
N ASP A 46 -16.71 5.31 -3.71
CA ASP A 46 -16.43 4.19 -2.83
C ASP A 46 -15.82 3.05 -3.67
N TRP A 47 -15.36 1.98 -3.04
CA TRP A 47 -14.69 0.88 -3.72
C TRP A 47 -15.04 -0.49 -3.13
N THR A 48 -14.81 -1.55 -3.91
CA THR A 48 -14.99 -2.92 -3.44
C THR A 48 -14.11 -3.20 -2.23
N SER A 49 -14.71 -3.62 -1.12
CA SER A 49 -13.95 -4.06 0.06
C SER A 49 -13.11 -5.30 -0.29
N LEU A 50 -11.80 -5.22 -0.06
CA LEU A 50 -10.90 -6.35 -0.26
C LEU A 50 -11.03 -7.33 0.90
N MET A 51 -11.32 -8.59 0.61
CA MET A 51 -11.42 -9.66 1.61
C MET A 51 -10.09 -10.38 1.79
N GLY A 52 -9.95 -11.24 2.81
CA GLY A 52 -8.67 -11.84 3.22
C GLY A 52 -7.78 -12.34 2.07
N PRO A 53 -8.26 -13.22 1.17
CA PRO A 53 -7.49 -13.69 0.02
C PRO A 53 -7.09 -12.58 -0.95
N ASP A 54 -7.98 -11.63 -1.21
CA ASP A 54 -7.72 -10.53 -2.14
C ASP A 54 -6.75 -9.50 -1.56
N LYS A 55 -6.82 -9.21 -0.26
CA LYS A 55 -5.82 -8.39 0.45
C LYS A 55 -4.42 -8.98 0.27
N LYS A 56 -4.29 -10.30 0.36
CA LYS A 56 -3.01 -11.00 0.16
C LYS A 56 -2.53 -10.86 -1.28
N LYS A 57 -3.39 -11.11 -2.28
CA LYS A 57 -3.02 -10.93 -3.70
C LYS A 57 -2.57 -9.51 -4.01
N VAL A 58 -3.28 -8.51 -3.48
CA VAL A 58 -2.93 -7.10 -3.65
C VAL A 58 -1.56 -6.81 -3.04
N LEU A 59 -1.30 -7.28 -1.82
CA LEU A 59 0.01 -7.15 -1.18
C LEU A 59 1.13 -7.83 -2.01
N GLU A 60 0.83 -9.00 -2.59
CA GLU A 60 1.78 -9.80 -3.35
C GLU A 60 2.09 -9.24 -4.75
N HIS A 61 1.11 -8.65 -5.44
CA HIS A 61 1.22 -8.43 -6.88
C HIS A 61 0.80 -7.04 -7.38
N PHE A 62 0.14 -6.22 -6.56
CA PHE A 62 -0.32 -4.91 -7.02
C PHE A 62 0.85 -3.92 -7.18
N PRO A 63 1.01 -3.24 -8.32
CA PRO A 63 2.17 -2.40 -8.62
C PRO A 63 1.99 -0.96 -8.10
N ILE A 64 2.16 -0.74 -6.80
CA ILE A 64 1.90 0.57 -6.15
C ILE A 64 2.73 1.69 -6.77
N SER A 65 4.00 1.43 -7.09
CA SER A 65 4.91 2.44 -7.66
C SER A 65 4.44 3.01 -9.00
N GLN A 66 3.52 2.33 -9.71
CA GLN A 66 2.89 2.87 -10.92
C GLN A 66 1.88 3.98 -10.61
N PHE A 67 1.27 3.97 -9.42
CA PHE A 67 0.17 4.87 -9.05
C PHE A 67 0.60 5.97 -8.06
N ILE A 68 1.71 5.76 -7.36
CA ILE A 68 2.36 6.73 -6.47
C ILE A 68 3.69 7.13 -7.12
N SER A 69 3.80 8.39 -7.52
CA SER A 69 4.98 8.89 -8.22
C SER A 69 6.19 9.07 -7.29
N GLY A 70 7.38 8.96 -7.89
CA GLY A 70 8.66 9.23 -7.23
C GLY A 70 9.08 8.16 -6.24
N THR A 71 10.09 8.50 -5.44
CA THR A 71 10.71 7.60 -4.44
C THR A 71 9.70 7.10 -3.41
N CYS A 72 8.66 7.90 -3.11
CA CYS A 72 7.61 7.52 -2.17
C CYS A 72 6.87 6.23 -2.60
N GLY A 73 6.54 6.10 -3.89
CA GLY A 73 5.87 4.90 -4.38
C GLY A 73 6.74 3.65 -4.28
N GLN A 74 8.04 3.80 -4.55
CA GLN A 74 9.02 2.71 -4.45
C GLN A 74 9.20 2.26 -2.99
N GLU A 75 9.30 3.19 -2.05
CA GLU A 75 9.44 2.89 -0.62
C GLU A 75 8.17 2.26 -0.04
N ILE A 76 6.97 2.70 -0.45
CA ILE A 76 5.71 2.06 -0.06
C ILE A 76 5.62 0.63 -0.60
N GLU A 77 5.99 0.43 -1.87
CA GLU A 77 6.00 -0.90 -2.46
C GLU A 77 6.99 -1.84 -1.76
N LYS A 78 8.19 -1.34 -1.45
CA LYS A 78 9.19 -2.06 -0.65
C LYS A 78 8.63 -2.44 0.72
N LEU A 79 8.02 -1.50 1.46
CA LEU A 79 7.36 -1.77 2.73
C LEU A 79 6.30 -2.87 2.64
N TRP A 80 5.54 -2.92 1.55
CA TRP A 80 4.54 -3.97 1.34
C TRP A 80 5.18 -5.35 1.13
N LYS A 81 6.29 -5.41 0.37
CA LYS A 81 7.03 -6.66 0.17
C LYS A 81 7.70 -7.15 1.45
N GLU A 82 8.28 -6.26 2.24
CA GLU A 82 8.87 -6.58 3.54
C GLU A 82 7.80 -7.08 4.53
N PHE A 83 6.64 -6.42 4.60
CA PHE A 83 5.53 -6.87 5.42
C PHE A 83 5.03 -8.27 5.01
N LEU A 84 4.91 -8.50 3.70
CA LEU A 84 4.55 -9.81 3.16
C LEU A 84 5.57 -10.89 3.55
N TRP A 85 6.86 -10.57 3.52
CA TRP A 85 7.92 -11.49 3.92
C TRP A 85 7.79 -11.85 5.41
N LEU A 86 7.62 -10.85 6.28
CA LEU A 86 7.37 -11.06 7.72
C LEU A 86 6.15 -11.95 7.94
N TYR A 87 5.04 -11.67 7.25
CA TYR A 87 3.82 -12.48 7.32
C TYR A 87 4.07 -13.93 6.89
N LYS A 88 4.87 -14.17 5.83
CA LYS A 88 5.20 -15.53 5.36
C LYS A 88 6.05 -16.29 6.37
N VAL A 89 7.00 -15.63 7.03
CA VAL A 89 7.82 -16.24 8.10
C VAL A 89 6.92 -16.70 9.25
N LEU A 90 6.02 -15.83 9.75
CA LEU A 90 5.09 -16.18 10.83
C LEU A 90 4.13 -17.33 10.50
N ARG A 91 3.94 -17.65 9.21
CA ARG A 91 3.05 -18.72 8.74
C ARG A 91 3.77 -20.06 8.55
N LYS A 92 5.10 -20.11 8.73
CA LYS A 92 5.84 -21.37 8.65
C LYS A 92 5.44 -22.28 9.82
N PRO A 93 5.31 -23.60 9.60
CA PRO A 93 4.96 -24.53 10.67
C PRO A 93 6.08 -24.68 11.71
N PHE A 94 7.33 -24.46 11.29
CA PHE A 94 8.52 -24.52 12.12
C PHE A 94 9.47 -23.39 11.73
N LEU A 95 10.16 -22.83 12.71
CA LEU A 95 11.16 -21.78 12.55
C LEU A 95 12.46 -22.23 13.22
N SER A 96 13.58 -21.98 12.56
CA SER A 96 14.90 -22.07 13.17
C SER A 96 15.21 -20.84 14.02
N ASP A 97 16.12 -20.96 14.99
CA ASP A 97 16.57 -19.83 15.81
C ASP A 97 17.11 -18.67 14.93
N GLN A 98 17.82 -18.99 13.86
CA GLN A 98 18.31 -17.99 12.91
C GLN A 98 17.17 -17.23 12.21
N GLU A 99 16.07 -17.91 11.86
CA GLU A 99 14.90 -17.24 11.26
C GLU A 99 14.15 -16.38 12.28
N ILE A 100 14.15 -16.77 13.55
CA ILE A 100 13.57 -15.98 14.65
C ILE A 100 14.39 -14.69 14.86
N ASP A 101 15.71 -14.80 14.92
CA ASP A 101 16.61 -13.65 15.08
C ASP A 101 16.49 -12.68 13.89
N ALA A 102 16.48 -13.21 12.67
CA ALA A 102 16.30 -12.41 11.45
C ALA A 102 14.93 -11.72 11.43
N PHE A 103 13.86 -12.44 11.81
CA PHE A 103 12.52 -11.87 11.90
C PHE A 103 12.45 -10.69 12.87
N GLU A 104 13.09 -10.78 14.03
CA GLU A 104 13.13 -9.67 14.99
C GLU A 104 13.80 -8.42 14.41
N ILE A 105 14.95 -8.60 13.75
CA ILE A 105 15.71 -7.51 13.11
C ILE A 105 14.86 -6.86 12.02
N ASP A 106 14.29 -7.67 11.13
CA ASP A 106 13.52 -7.20 9.98
C ASP A 106 12.20 -6.55 10.41
N ALA A 107 11.53 -7.08 11.44
CA ALA A 107 10.33 -6.47 12.00
C ALA A 107 10.62 -5.10 12.62
N LYS A 108 11.73 -4.98 13.38
CA LYS A 108 12.17 -3.69 13.93
C LYS A 108 12.49 -2.69 12.82
N GLN A 109 13.19 -3.12 11.78
CA GLN A 109 13.51 -2.28 10.63
C GLN A 109 12.25 -1.85 9.87
N TRP A 110 11.31 -2.77 9.65
CA TRP A 110 10.03 -2.49 9.00
C TRP A 110 9.23 -1.45 9.77
N ILE A 111 9.11 -1.59 11.10
CA ILE A 111 8.43 -0.61 11.96
C ILE A 111 9.10 0.76 11.84
N ARG A 112 10.44 0.83 11.88
CA ARG A 112 11.17 2.10 11.72
C ARG A 112 10.89 2.77 10.38
N THR A 113 10.91 2.02 9.29
CA THR A 113 10.58 2.55 7.96
C THR A 113 9.12 2.98 7.89
N PHE A 114 8.19 2.18 8.40
CA PHE A 114 6.75 2.48 8.40
C PHE A 114 6.42 3.76 9.19
N TYR A 115 7.04 3.94 10.36
CA TYR A 115 6.85 5.10 11.22
C TYR A 115 7.71 6.32 10.84
N CYS A 116 8.50 6.24 9.76
CA CYS A 116 9.41 7.31 9.36
C CYS A 116 8.62 8.61 9.19
N ALA A 117 8.83 9.55 10.13
CA ALA A 117 8.12 10.81 10.17
C ALA A 117 8.60 11.71 9.04
N THR A 118 7.76 12.67 8.66
CA THR A 118 8.21 13.77 7.80
C THR A 118 9.34 14.53 8.49
N GLU A 119 10.53 14.51 7.90
CA GLU A 119 11.69 15.27 8.39
C GLU A 119 11.78 16.60 7.65
N GLY A 120 12.14 17.67 8.36
CA GLY A 120 12.32 19.00 7.78
C GLY A 120 11.06 19.86 7.72
N ARG A 121 11.24 21.16 7.49
CA ARG A 121 10.12 22.11 7.30
C ARG A 121 9.59 21.96 5.87
N PRO A 122 8.28 22.16 5.63
CA PRO A 122 7.77 22.27 4.27
C PRO A 122 8.61 23.27 3.48
N ASN A 123 9.06 22.87 2.29
CA ASN A 123 9.91 23.64 1.37
C ASN A 123 11.39 23.84 1.77
N SER A 124 11.94 23.08 2.74
CA SER A 124 13.40 23.02 2.95
C SER A 124 14.08 22.00 2.04
N ILE A 125 15.37 22.21 1.73
CA ILE A 125 16.21 21.25 0.98
C ILE A 125 16.31 19.90 1.72
N SER A 126 16.15 19.92 3.05
CA SER A 126 16.13 18.75 3.93
C SER A 126 14.76 18.11 4.11
N HIS A 127 13.72 18.57 3.40
CA HIS A 127 12.37 18.05 3.56
C HIS A 127 12.25 16.63 2.98
N LYS A 128 12.07 15.64 3.86
CA LYS A 128 11.75 14.26 3.50
C LYS A 128 10.32 13.96 3.97
N PRO A 129 9.33 13.89 3.06
CA PRO A 129 7.98 13.52 3.45
C PRO A 129 7.94 12.09 4.00
N GLY A 130 7.24 11.89 5.11
CA GLY A 130 6.98 10.56 5.66
C GLY A 130 6.16 9.70 4.69
N LEU A 131 6.31 8.39 4.79
CA LEU A 131 5.70 7.44 3.83
C LEU A 131 4.19 7.34 3.95
N TYR A 132 3.65 7.55 5.16
CA TYR A 132 2.22 7.61 5.40
C TYR A 132 1.86 8.93 6.09
N ARG A 133 0.77 9.56 5.63
CA ARG A 133 0.17 10.70 6.34
C ARG A 133 -0.51 10.16 7.61
N LYS A 134 -0.20 10.75 8.75
CA LYS A 134 -0.93 10.55 10.01
C LYS A 134 -2.27 11.26 9.96
#